data_AF-A0A9E3W0L3-F1
#
_entry.id   AF-A0A9E3W0L3-F1
#
_cell.length_a   1.000
_cell.length_b   1.000
_cell.length_c   1.000
_cell.angle_alpha   90.00
_cell.angle_beta   90.00
_cell.angle_gamma   90.00
#
_symmetry.space_group_name_H-M   'P 1'
#
loop_
_entity.id
_entity.type
_entity.pdbx_description
1 polymer ?
#
loop_
_entity_poly.entity_id
_entity_poly.type
_entity_poly.pdbx_seq_one_letter_code
_entity_poly.pdbx_strand_id
1 'polypeptide(L)'
;MTLRRVRILFLVLVGLVLAYVIYATLPFILPLGNSCPPSEPQRLNDFINDFVLPSSARNLWTDCKSFKGFVVQVRFEVNPGELDLFVSNTKIAPPLASTGKPESMGFLDEAIQAEVSRVDTYLYGRYSGDDWWEELLVDTADPVNYVIYYVVGAG
;
A
#
# COMPACT_ATOMS: atom_id res chain seq x y z
N MET A 1 -42.98 34.44 -14.56
CA MET A 1 -41.54 34.22 -14.27
C MET A 1 -40.75 34.73 -15.47
N THR A 2 -39.87 35.73 -15.32
CA THR A 2 -39.21 36.38 -16.46
C THR A 2 -38.07 35.52 -17.02
N LEU A 3 -37.87 35.55 -18.34
CA LEU A 3 -36.80 34.81 -19.07
C LEU A 3 -35.41 34.96 -18.41
N ARG A 4 -35.16 36.12 -17.80
CA ARG A 4 -33.94 36.44 -17.04
C ARG A 4 -33.73 35.54 -15.82
N ARG A 5 -34.80 35.20 -15.07
CA ARG A 5 -34.70 34.32 -13.89
C ARG A 5 -34.40 32.88 -14.25
N VAL A 6 -34.96 32.39 -15.37
CA VAL A 6 -34.71 31.03 -15.88
C VAL A 6 -33.25 30.87 -16.32
N ARG A 7 -32.68 31.87 -16.99
CA ARG A 7 -31.25 31.87 -17.38
C ARG A 7 -30.31 31.83 -16.17
N ILE A 8 -30.60 32.60 -15.12
CA ILE A 8 -29.77 32.61 -13.91
C ILE A 8 -29.81 31.24 -13.22
N LEU A 9 -31.00 30.65 -13.05
CA LEU A 9 -31.15 29.32 -12.46
C LEU A 9 -30.38 28.25 -13.23
N PHE A 10 -30.47 28.27 -14.57
CA PHE A 10 -29.74 27.32 -15.41
C PHE A 10 -28.21 27.44 -15.23
N LEU A 11 -27.67 28.66 -15.22
CA LEU A 11 -26.23 28.89 -15.03
C LEU A 11 -25.74 28.42 -13.65
N VAL A 12 -26.53 28.67 -12.60
CA VAL A 12 -26.20 28.19 -11.25
C VAL A 12 -26.18 26.67 -11.21
N LEU A 13 -27.15 26.02 -11.84
CA LEU A 13 -27.26 24.57 -11.85
C LEU A 13 -26.11 23.92 -12.64
N VAL A 14 -25.76 24.47 -13.80
CA VAL A 14 -24.57 24.04 -14.57
C VAL A 14 -23.29 24.25 -13.77
N GLY A 15 -23.15 25.38 -13.08
CA GLY A 15 -22.00 25.66 -12.21
C GLY A 15 -21.85 24.66 -11.07
N LEU A 16 -22.96 24.30 -10.41
CA LEU A 16 -22.97 23.30 -9.33
C LEU A 16 -22.63 21.89 -9.85
N VAL A 17 -23.15 21.51 -11.01
CA VAL A 17 -22.83 20.21 -11.63
C VAL A 17 -21.35 20.15 -12.01
N LEU A 18 -20.80 21.20 -12.60
CA LEU A 18 -19.37 21.27 -12.91
C LEU A 18 -18.50 21.21 -11.65
N ALA A 19 -18.86 21.94 -10.59
CA ALA A 19 -18.14 21.90 -9.33
C ALA A 19 -18.18 20.51 -8.68
N TYR A 20 -19.33 19.82 -8.73
CA TYR A 20 -19.46 18.45 -8.24
C TYR A 20 -18.63 17.46 -9.06
N VAL A 21 -18.67 17.55 -10.39
CA VAL A 21 -17.85 16.70 -11.26
C VAL A 21 -16.37 16.92 -10.98
N ILE A 22 -15.92 18.17 -10.88
CA ILE A 22 -14.53 18.52 -10.53
C ILE A 22 -14.18 17.94 -9.16
N TYR A 23 -14.98 18.16 -8.13
CA TYR A 23 -14.74 17.62 -6.79
C TYR A 23 -14.69 16.08 -6.76
N ALA A 24 -15.58 15.42 -7.51
CA ALA A 24 -15.65 13.97 -7.58
C ALA A 24 -14.50 13.35 -8.39
N THR A 25 -13.96 14.08 -9.39
CA THR A 25 -12.92 13.57 -10.29
C THR A 25 -11.51 14.04 -9.93
N LEU A 26 -11.34 15.16 -9.21
CA LEU A 26 -10.03 15.68 -8.77
C LEU A 26 -9.15 14.62 -8.07
N PRO A 27 -9.69 13.79 -7.15
CA PRO A 27 -8.91 12.78 -6.47
C PRO A 27 -8.39 11.67 -7.39
N PHE A 28 -9.01 11.49 -8.56
CA PHE A 28 -8.61 10.53 -9.58
C PHE A 28 -7.61 11.11 -10.59
N ILE A 29 -7.53 12.44 -10.71
CA ILE A 29 -6.69 13.13 -11.71
C ILE A 29 -5.36 13.57 -11.09
N LEU A 30 -5.35 13.94 -9.81
CA LEU A 30 -4.11 14.28 -9.11
C LEU A 30 -3.48 12.99 -8.57
N PRO A 31 -2.26 12.60 -9.02
CA PRO A 31 -1.58 11.47 -8.43
C PRO A 31 -1.40 11.79 -6.95
N LEU A 32 -1.99 10.95 -6.08
CA LEU A 32 -1.65 10.94 -4.67
C LEU A 32 -0.16 10.60 -4.62
N GLY A 33 0.66 11.63 -4.42
CA GLY A 33 2.09 11.50 -4.32
C GLY A 33 2.43 10.46 -3.26
N ASN A 34 3.52 9.72 -3.49
CA ASN A 34 4.00 8.78 -2.48
C ASN A 34 4.38 9.56 -1.22
N SER A 35 3.68 9.30 -0.11
CA SER A 35 3.90 10.00 1.16
C SER A 35 5.17 9.52 1.90
N CYS A 36 5.69 8.34 1.53
CA CYS A 36 6.90 7.74 2.08
C CYS A 36 7.87 7.33 0.95
N PRO A 37 8.53 8.27 0.25
CA PRO A 37 9.45 7.92 -0.82
C PRO A 37 10.60 7.05 -0.29
N PRO A 38 11.14 6.10 -1.10
CA PRO A 38 12.19 5.19 -0.64
C PRO A 38 13.47 5.89 -0.18
N SER A 39 13.71 7.12 -0.65
CA SER A 39 14.84 7.96 -0.24
C SER A 39 14.73 8.50 1.19
N GLU A 40 13.55 8.43 1.80
CA GLU A 40 13.26 8.93 3.15
C GLU A 40 12.61 7.81 4.00
N PRO A 41 13.35 6.72 4.33
CA PRO A 41 12.79 5.56 5.03
C PRO A 41 12.18 5.91 6.40
N GLN A 42 12.64 6.99 7.05
CA GLN A 42 12.03 7.47 8.28
C GLN A 42 10.54 7.80 8.11
N ARG A 43 10.12 8.30 6.94
CA ARG A 43 8.71 8.58 6.68
C ARG A 43 7.84 7.33 6.66
N LEU A 44 8.39 6.19 6.28
CA LEU A 44 7.68 4.91 6.34
C LEU A 44 7.33 4.56 7.80
N ASN A 45 8.32 4.68 8.69
CA ASN A 45 8.16 4.42 10.12
C ASN A 45 7.13 5.39 10.73
N ASP A 46 7.24 6.68 10.39
CA ASP A 46 6.31 7.72 10.88
C ASP A 46 4.87 7.50 10.37
N PHE A 47 4.71 6.88 9.19
CA PHE A 47 3.41 6.70 8.54
C PHE A 47 2.65 5.47 9.06
N ILE A 48 3.32 4.33 9.28
CA ILE A 48 2.67 3.11 9.78
C ILE A 48 2.57 3.09 11.31
N ASN A 49 3.36 3.92 12.01
CA ASN A 49 3.54 3.96 13.46
C ASN A 49 3.93 2.59 14.02
N ASP A 50 5.17 2.45 14.48
CA ASP A 50 5.81 1.19 14.92
C ASP A 50 6.29 0.25 13.80
N PHE A 51 6.31 0.68 12.54
CA PHE A 51 7.05 -0.04 11.51
C PHE A 51 8.55 0.18 11.71
N VAL A 52 9.31 -0.91 11.78
CA VAL A 52 10.76 -0.88 11.95
C VAL A 52 11.40 -1.67 10.80
N LEU A 53 12.09 -0.95 9.91
CA LEU A 53 12.92 -1.59 8.90
C LEU A 53 14.07 -2.37 9.56
N PRO A 54 14.30 -3.63 9.17
CA PRO A 54 15.47 -4.38 9.60
C PRO A 54 16.78 -3.67 9.26
N SER A 55 17.83 -3.90 10.05
CA SER A 55 19.10 -3.18 9.87
C SER A 55 19.84 -3.57 8.59
N SER A 56 19.62 -4.78 8.08
CA SER A 56 20.15 -5.26 6.80
C SER A 56 19.29 -4.90 5.59
N ALA A 57 18.19 -4.17 5.79
CA ALA A 57 17.27 -3.81 4.72
C ALA A 57 17.98 -3.01 3.61
N ARG A 58 17.80 -3.45 2.36
CA ARG A 58 18.34 -2.78 1.17
C ARG A 58 17.37 -2.88 0.00
N ASN A 59 17.66 -2.15 -1.08
CA ASN A 59 16.82 -2.10 -2.27
C ASN A 59 15.36 -1.80 -1.93
N LEU A 60 15.17 -0.85 -1.00
CA LEU A 60 13.87 -0.42 -0.53
C LEU A 60 13.08 0.22 -1.67
N TRP A 61 11.86 -0.25 -1.83
CA TRP A 61 10.80 0.38 -2.61
C TRP A 61 9.59 0.52 -1.69
N THR A 62 8.91 1.65 -1.81
CA THR A 62 7.75 1.99 -1.00
C THR A 62 6.75 2.77 -1.84
N ASP A 63 5.46 2.57 -1.55
CA ASP A 63 4.39 3.45 -2.03
C ASP A 63 3.31 3.61 -0.94
N CYS A 64 3.29 4.80 -0.31
CA CYS A 64 2.27 5.18 0.66
C CYS A 64 1.20 6.05 0.01
N LYS A 65 -0.05 5.59 0.06
CA LYS A 65 -1.24 6.32 -0.37
C LYS A 65 -2.17 6.58 0.82
N SER A 66 -2.76 7.77 0.87
CA SER A 66 -3.81 8.12 1.84
C SER A 66 -5.07 8.57 1.10
N PHE A 67 -6.13 7.76 1.11
CA PHE A 67 -7.43 8.16 0.58
C PHE A 67 -8.57 7.48 1.34
N LYS A 68 -9.22 8.21 2.25
CA LYS A 68 -10.24 7.69 3.21
C LYS A 68 -9.75 6.51 4.07
N GLY A 69 -8.46 6.51 4.36
CA GLY A 69 -7.71 5.41 4.93
C GLY A 69 -6.28 5.52 4.43
N PHE A 70 -5.46 4.52 4.71
CA PHE A 70 -4.14 4.42 4.13
C PHE A 70 -3.85 3.03 3.60
N VAL A 71 -2.98 2.97 2.60
CA VAL A 71 -2.35 1.75 2.11
C VAL A 71 -0.87 2.04 1.97
N VAL A 72 -0.05 1.19 2.57
CA VAL A 72 1.40 1.21 2.41
C VAL A 72 1.85 -0.10 1.80
N GLN A 73 2.63 0.03 0.74
CA GLN A 73 3.25 -1.08 0.05
C GLN A 73 4.76 -0.94 0.21
N VAL A 74 5.43 -2.02 0.56
CA VAL A 74 6.87 -2.04 0.82
C VAL A 74 7.46 -3.28 0.14
N ARG A 75 8.61 -3.09 -0.52
CA ARG A 75 9.46 -4.17 -0.99
C ARG A 75 10.90 -3.89 -0.56
N PHE A 76 11.58 -4.86 0.02
CA PHE A 76 12.99 -4.73 0.36
C PHE A 76 13.67 -6.10 0.47
N GLU A 77 15.00 -6.09 0.39
CA GLU A 77 15.84 -7.26 0.63
C GLU A 77 16.35 -7.27 2.07
N VAL A 78 16.42 -8.44 2.69
CA VAL A 78 16.80 -8.60 4.11
C VAL A 78 17.59 -9.89 4.35
N ASN A 79 18.46 -9.87 5.36
CA ASN A 79 19.08 -11.09 5.88
C ASN A 79 18.01 -11.99 6.53
N PRO A 80 17.97 -13.29 6.20
CA PRO A 80 17.05 -14.25 6.84
C PRO A 80 17.04 -14.23 8.37
N GLY A 81 18.19 -13.95 9.01
CA GLY A 81 18.29 -13.88 10.47
C GLY A 81 17.55 -12.72 11.13
N GLU A 82 17.11 -11.72 10.36
CA GLU A 82 16.26 -10.62 10.86
C GLU A 82 14.76 -10.81 10.53
N LEU A 83 14.38 -11.89 9.83
CA LEU A 83 12.99 -12.12 9.43
C LEU A 83 12.06 -12.24 10.65
N ASP A 84 12.43 -13.04 11.65
CA ASP A 84 11.60 -13.24 12.84
C ASP A 84 11.39 -11.94 13.61
N LEU A 85 12.44 -11.11 13.70
CA LEU A 85 12.36 -9.79 14.30
C LEU A 85 11.39 -8.89 13.53
N PHE A 86 11.50 -8.89 12.19
CA PHE A 86 10.58 -8.12 11.34
C PHE A 86 9.13 -8.57 11.55
N VAL A 87 8.84 -9.88 11.46
CA VAL A 87 7.49 -10.44 11.62
C VAL A 87 6.94 -10.13 13.01
N SER A 88 7.77 -10.13 14.05
CA SER A 88 7.33 -9.81 15.42
C SER A 88 6.84 -8.36 15.61
N ASN A 89 7.20 -7.46 14.69
CA ASN A 89 6.71 -6.07 14.66
C ASN A 89 5.46 -5.89 13.79
N THR A 90 4.91 -6.98 13.24
CA THR A 90 3.66 -6.99 12.46
C THR A 90 2.51 -7.57 13.28
N LYS A 91 1.27 -7.45 12.81
CA LYS A 91 0.11 -8.17 13.37
C LYS A 91 -0.04 -9.58 12.82
N ILE A 92 0.80 -9.98 11.87
CA ILE A 92 0.76 -11.31 11.26
C ILE A 92 1.28 -12.35 12.26
N ALA A 93 0.44 -13.33 12.57
CA ALA A 93 0.80 -14.38 13.51
C ALA A 93 1.78 -15.39 12.86
N PRO A 94 2.92 -15.70 13.51
CA PRO A 94 3.77 -16.81 13.09
C PRO A 94 3.14 -18.18 13.45
N PRO A 95 3.56 -19.28 12.80
CA PRO A 95 4.52 -19.32 11.71
C PRO A 95 3.91 -18.86 10.38
N LEU A 96 4.74 -18.27 9.53
CA LEU A 96 4.36 -18.03 8.15
C LEU A 96 4.19 -19.37 7.41
N ALA A 97 3.26 -19.42 6.47
CA ALA A 97 2.93 -20.62 5.71
C ALA A 97 3.67 -20.67 4.37
N SER A 98 4.20 -21.83 3.99
CA SER A 98 4.77 -22.08 2.66
C SER A 98 3.73 -22.59 1.65
N THR A 99 2.45 -22.41 1.94
CA THR A 99 1.32 -22.82 1.10
C THR A 99 0.26 -21.72 1.12
N GLY A 100 -0.59 -21.68 0.10
CA GLY A 100 -1.67 -20.69 0.04
C GLY A 100 -1.23 -19.28 -0.34
N LYS A 101 -0.12 -19.13 -1.08
CA LYS A 101 0.23 -17.85 -1.72
C LYS A 101 -0.97 -17.34 -2.53
N PRO A 102 -1.39 -16.08 -2.34
CA PRO A 102 -2.46 -15.51 -3.14
C PRO A 102 -1.99 -15.25 -4.57
N GLU A 103 -2.92 -15.30 -5.54
CA GLU A 103 -2.61 -14.96 -6.94
C GLU A 103 -2.14 -13.50 -7.09
N SER A 104 -2.67 -12.62 -6.25
CA SER A 104 -2.26 -11.23 -6.12
C SER A 104 -2.29 -10.79 -4.66
N MET A 105 -1.37 -9.89 -4.32
CA MET A 105 -1.41 -9.13 -3.07
C MET A 105 -1.99 -7.74 -3.36
N GLY A 106 -2.37 -7.00 -2.32
CA GLY A 106 -2.92 -5.64 -2.42
C GLY A 106 -1.98 -4.56 -2.96
N PHE A 107 -0.96 -4.90 -3.75
CA PHE A 107 -0.11 -3.91 -4.41
C PHE A 107 -0.89 -3.20 -5.53
N LEU A 108 -0.72 -1.90 -5.63
CA LEU A 108 -1.26 -1.07 -6.71
C LEU A 108 -0.30 -0.96 -7.89
N ASP A 109 0.99 -1.23 -7.67
CA ASP A 109 2.01 -1.24 -8.72
C ASP A 109 2.02 -2.58 -9.48
N GLU A 110 1.76 -2.52 -10.79
CA GLU A 110 1.68 -3.71 -11.66
C GLU A 110 3.01 -4.44 -11.78
N ALA A 111 4.16 -3.73 -11.75
CA ALA A 111 5.46 -4.36 -11.86
C ALA A 111 5.77 -5.18 -10.60
N ILE A 112 5.45 -4.64 -9.42
CA ILE A 112 5.60 -5.37 -8.16
C ILE A 112 4.63 -6.55 -8.10
N GLN A 113 3.37 -6.40 -8.53
CA GLN A 113 2.45 -7.54 -8.64
C GLN A 113 3.00 -8.65 -9.56
N ALA A 114 3.60 -8.27 -10.69
CA ALA A 114 4.24 -9.23 -11.59
C ALA A 114 5.47 -9.92 -10.98
N GLU A 115 6.19 -9.28 -10.06
CA GLU A 115 7.22 -9.95 -9.25
C GLU A 115 6.61 -10.96 -8.28
N VAL A 116 5.62 -10.56 -7.48
CA VAL A 116 4.95 -11.42 -6.48
C VAL A 116 4.38 -12.70 -7.11
N SER A 117 3.74 -12.56 -8.28
CA SER A 117 3.16 -13.72 -9.00
C SER A 117 4.22 -14.74 -9.44
N ARG A 118 5.46 -14.30 -9.70
CA ARG A 118 6.60 -15.14 -10.09
C ARG A 118 7.37 -15.79 -8.92
N VAL A 119 7.04 -15.46 -7.66
CA VAL A 119 7.72 -16.06 -6.50
C VAL A 119 7.27 -17.51 -6.32
N ASP A 120 8.16 -18.47 -6.50
CA ASP A 120 7.82 -19.90 -6.39
C ASP A 120 8.06 -20.48 -4.99
N THR A 121 9.13 -20.04 -4.32
CA THR A 121 9.51 -20.47 -2.96
C THR A 121 9.24 -19.33 -1.99
N TYR A 122 8.31 -19.52 -1.07
CA TYR A 122 7.85 -18.43 -0.23
C TYR A 122 7.48 -18.83 1.20
N LEU A 123 7.43 -17.81 2.05
CA LEU A 123 6.65 -17.79 3.28
C LEU A 123 5.60 -16.70 3.18
N TYR A 124 4.36 -17.02 3.53
CA TYR A 124 3.23 -16.10 3.44
C TYR A 124 2.51 -15.99 4.79
N GLY A 125 2.04 -14.80 5.10
CA GLY A 125 1.17 -14.56 6.24
C GLY A 125 0.22 -13.41 5.95
N ARG A 126 -0.95 -13.48 6.58
CA ARG A 126 -1.98 -12.46 6.46
C ARG A 126 -2.66 -12.25 7.79
N TYR A 127 -2.95 -10.98 8.07
CA TYR A 127 -3.82 -10.56 9.15
C TYR A 127 -4.97 -9.73 8.56
N SER A 128 -6.18 -9.93 9.08
CA SER A 128 -7.36 -9.14 8.70
C SER A 128 -8.22 -8.92 9.94
N GLY A 129 -8.30 -7.67 10.39
CA GLY A 129 -9.23 -7.19 11.39
C GLY A 129 -10.26 -6.22 10.79
N ASP A 130 -11.04 -5.58 11.65
CA ASP A 130 -12.15 -4.71 11.22
C ASP A 130 -11.65 -3.43 10.50
N ASP A 131 -10.63 -2.76 11.06
CA ASP A 131 -10.11 -1.47 10.53
C ASP A 131 -8.66 -1.59 10.02
N TRP A 132 -8.11 -2.80 9.98
CA TRP A 132 -6.68 -3.01 9.71
C TRP A 132 -6.42 -4.37 9.05
N TRP A 133 -5.57 -4.40 8.04
CA TRP A 133 -5.14 -5.62 7.39
C TRP A 133 -3.68 -5.55 6.97
N GLU A 134 -3.02 -6.71 6.95
CA GLU A 134 -1.62 -6.86 6.55
C GLU A 134 -1.46 -8.13 5.71
N GLU A 135 -0.62 -8.06 4.69
CA GLU A 135 -0.17 -9.21 3.93
C GLU A 135 1.36 -9.16 3.80
N LEU A 136 2.00 -10.28 4.10
CA LEU A 136 3.44 -10.47 4.00
C LEU A 136 3.71 -11.67 3.13
N LEU A 137 4.54 -11.47 2.11
CA LEU A 137 5.14 -12.55 1.34
C LEU A 137 6.66 -12.38 1.36
N VAL A 138 7.35 -13.46 1.71
CA VAL A 138 8.81 -13.54 1.75
C VAL A 138 9.22 -14.46 0.62
N ASP A 139 9.96 -13.96 -0.36
CA ASP A 139 10.66 -14.79 -1.34
C ASP A 139 11.89 -15.38 -0.68
N THR A 140 11.93 -16.70 -0.60
CA THR A 140 13.00 -17.48 0.03
C THR A 140 13.88 -18.21 -0.98
N ALA A 141 13.86 -17.82 -2.26
CA ALA A 141 14.66 -18.46 -3.31
C ALA A 141 16.17 -18.34 -3.07
N ASP A 142 16.63 -17.22 -2.50
CA ASP A 142 18.01 -17.00 -2.09
C ASP A 142 18.15 -17.16 -0.56
N PRO A 143 18.88 -18.20 -0.07
CA PRO A 143 19.04 -18.45 1.36
C PRO A 143 19.97 -17.44 2.07
N VAL A 144 20.61 -16.53 1.34
CA VAL A 144 21.44 -15.46 1.90
C VAL A 144 20.66 -14.14 1.97
N ASN A 145 19.59 -14.01 1.18
CA ASN A 145 18.89 -12.75 1.00
C ASN A 145 17.42 -12.99 0.66
N TYR A 146 16.54 -12.73 1.61
CA TYR A 146 15.11 -12.80 1.37
C TYR A 146 14.60 -11.49 0.78
N VAL A 147 13.61 -11.58 -0.11
CA VAL A 147 12.87 -10.40 -0.59
C VAL A 147 11.53 -10.36 0.12
N ILE A 148 11.28 -9.27 0.83
CA ILE A 148 10.05 -9.00 1.54
C ILE A 148 9.13 -8.20 0.62
N TYR A 149 7.90 -8.69 0.47
CA TYR A 149 6.77 -7.97 -0.09
C TYR A 149 5.74 -7.80 1.04
N TYR A 150 5.52 -6.56 1.46
CA TYR A 150 4.64 -6.24 2.58
C TYR A 150 3.63 -5.19 2.18
N VAL A 151 2.35 -5.46 2.44
CA VAL A 151 1.28 -4.50 2.23
C VAL A 151 0.48 -4.39 3.52
N VAL A 152 0.22 -3.16 3.95
CA VAL A 152 -0.61 -2.85 5.10
C VAL A 152 -1.62 -1.78 4.75
N GLY A 153 -2.83 -1.89 5.27
CA GLY A 153 -3.82 -0.84 5.11
C GLY A 153 -4.75 -0.73 6.30
N ALA A 154 -5.34 0.46 6.44
CA ALA A 154 -6.34 0.78 7.44
C ALA A 154 -7.35 1.78 6.87
N GLY A 155 -8.62 1.67 7.25
CA GLY A 155 -9.67 2.59 6.80
C GLY A 155 -11.07 2.03 6.87
#